data_AF-N9FGX4-F1
#
_entry.id   AF-N9FGX4-F1
#
_cell.length_a   1.000
_cell.length_b   1.000
_cell.length_c   1.000
_cell.angle_alpha   90.00
_cell.angle_beta   90.00
_cell.angle_gamma   90.00
#
_symmetry.space_group_name_H-M   'P 1'
#
loop_
_entity.id
_entity.type
_entity.pdbx_description
1 polymer ?
#
loop_
_entity_poly.entity_id
_entity_poly.type
_entity_poly.pdbx_seq_one_letter_code
_entity_poly.pdbx_strand_id
1 'polypeptide(L)'
;MKKTFQLSVMATALLTVNAYAAVTNIGTDNTATGPDTTVVGTNNAAANTTVVGTDNTVTGGEGFVGGAGNTVDGFGSAVIGNNNTTHDQYAVAVGSNNEVTGAGGTAVGNNITIHDSQSTAVGGNSDVKGQYASAFGDSVTVDGTGATAIGSTSEATGEYATSLGFGAKATADNAIATGSNAVASGENSIAIGSGAEASSEGGVAIGAGAKVTGVNSVAIGANTVADEDNTVAMGDRRVVYVADGINNHDAVNLGQLNAALADIDTAPSQADLDAINDKIAQEKAERIAGDADLQAKIDNEAQIRADADAAETAARTAAINNEAQIRADADAAETAARIAGDAAETAARIAGDEAEKAARIAAINTEKAARIAGDEAEAAARTVEVNRLDGRIDAETATRKSEVKRLDGRVDQLNRRLDQVETTANRGIAISLAAQQAIPSIQPGQVAVFGGMGYYEGEAAGAFGVVTSFSDRFSGSGAVGVAEGGKFGGRAGVAYVIGGN
;
A
#
# COMPACT_ATOMS: atom_id res chain seq x y z
N MET A 1 -146.33 -11.34 -100.84
CA MET A 1 -145.29 -12.24 -100.29
C MET A 1 -143.98 -11.48 -100.03
N LYS A 2 -143.95 -10.60 -99.02
CA LYS A 2 -142.75 -9.94 -98.46
C LYS A 2 -143.03 -9.70 -96.96
N LYS A 3 -142.01 -9.72 -96.10
CA LYS A 3 -142.05 -9.67 -94.62
C LYS A 3 -142.28 -10.99 -93.84
N THR A 4 -141.53 -12.05 -94.16
CA THR A 4 -141.38 -13.21 -93.23
C THR A 4 -139.93 -13.73 -93.10
N PHE A 5 -138.96 -13.10 -93.78
CA PHE A 5 -137.59 -13.63 -93.89
C PHE A 5 -136.51 -12.88 -93.07
N GLN A 6 -136.88 -11.88 -92.25
CA GLN A 6 -135.91 -11.12 -91.44
C GLN A 6 -135.79 -11.56 -89.97
N LEU A 7 -136.71 -12.38 -89.44
CA LEU A 7 -136.62 -12.86 -88.05
C LEU A 7 -135.68 -14.06 -87.87
N SER A 8 -135.53 -14.92 -88.89
CA SER A 8 -134.65 -16.10 -88.81
C SER A 8 -133.18 -15.72 -88.63
N VAL A 9 -132.67 -14.79 -89.45
CA VAL A 9 -131.25 -14.41 -89.45
C VAL A 9 -130.86 -13.68 -88.15
N MET A 10 -131.76 -12.88 -87.56
CA MET A 10 -131.50 -12.26 -86.25
C MET A 10 -131.63 -13.26 -85.09
N ALA A 11 -132.52 -14.26 -85.16
CA ALA A 11 -132.59 -15.31 -84.14
C ALA A 11 -131.32 -16.19 -84.14
N THR A 12 -130.82 -16.60 -85.31
CA THR A 12 -129.56 -17.35 -85.40
C THR A 12 -128.36 -16.49 -85.02
N ALA A 13 -128.34 -15.19 -85.37
CA ALA A 13 -127.30 -14.27 -84.91
C ALA A 13 -127.30 -14.12 -83.38
N LEU A 14 -128.48 -14.07 -82.74
CA LEU A 14 -128.62 -13.93 -81.29
C LEU A 14 -128.25 -15.23 -80.54
N LEU A 15 -128.40 -16.40 -81.16
CA LEU A 15 -127.83 -17.66 -80.65
C LEU A 15 -126.31 -17.82 -80.91
N THR A 16 -125.71 -16.94 -81.72
CA THR A 16 -124.24 -16.83 -81.86
C THR A 16 -123.64 -15.67 -81.07
N VAL A 17 -124.44 -14.93 -80.31
CA VAL A 17 -123.92 -14.02 -79.27
C VAL A 17 -123.55 -14.86 -78.05
N ASN A 18 -122.26 -14.89 -77.74
CA ASN A 18 -121.65 -15.56 -76.58
C ASN A 18 -121.47 -17.10 -76.68
N ALA A 19 -120.75 -17.55 -77.71
CA ALA A 19 -119.82 -18.67 -77.56
C ALA A 19 -118.48 -18.23 -76.90
N TYR A 20 -118.55 -17.20 -76.03
CA TYR A 20 -117.54 -16.93 -75.01
C TYR A 20 -117.60 -18.09 -74.00
N ALA A 21 -116.47 -18.43 -73.36
CA ALA A 21 -116.37 -19.59 -72.48
C ALA A 21 -117.55 -19.65 -71.49
N ALA A 22 -118.24 -20.78 -71.49
CA ALA A 22 -119.38 -20.99 -70.63
C ALA A 22 -118.88 -21.31 -69.22
N VAL A 23 -119.30 -20.50 -68.24
CA VAL A 23 -119.03 -20.73 -66.82
C VAL A 23 -119.40 -22.18 -66.46
N THR A 24 -118.40 -22.97 -66.08
CA THR A 24 -118.63 -24.32 -65.58
C THR A 24 -118.90 -24.23 -64.09
N ASN A 25 -120.14 -24.45 -63.67
CA ASN A 25 -120.51 -24.42 -62.25
C ASN A 25 -121.19 -25.74 -61.86
N ILE A 26 -120.50 -26.55 -61.05
CA ILE A 26 -120.91 -27.91 -60.67
C ILE A 26 -120.99 -28.00 -59.14
N GLY A 27 -122.20 -28.20 -58.61
CA GLY A 27 -122.46 -28.39 -57.19
C GLY A 27 -123.54 -27.44 -56.65
N THR A 28 -123.44 -27.03 -55.38
CA THR A 28 -124.47 -26.25 -54.68
C THR A 28 -123.94 -24.92 -54.15
N ASP A 29 -124.79 -23.89 -54.13
CA ASP A 29 -124.53 -22.58 -53.52
C ASP A 29 -123.30 -21.80 -54.05
N ASN A 30 -122.76 -22.23 -55.20
CA ASN A 30 -121.62 -21.58 -55.85
C ASN A 30 -122.03 -20.34 -56.65
N THR A 31 -121.31 -19.23 -56.46
CA THR A 31 -121.39 -18.01 -57.29
C THR A 31 -120.19 -17.97 -58.24
N ALA A 32 -120.42 -18.07 -59.54
CA ALA A 32 -119.37 -18.10 -60.57
C ALA A 32 -119.64 -17.05 -61.66
N THR A 33 -118.67 -16.18 -61.95
CA THR A 33 -118.86 -15.00 -62.83
C THR A 33 -117.68 -14.74 -63.77
N GLY A 34 -117.96 -14.25 -64.97
CA GLY A 34 -116.91 -14.02 -65.99
C GLY A 34 -116.56 -15.30 -66.78
N PRO A 35 -116.10 -15.17 -68.05
CA PRO A 35 -116.10 -16.28 -69.00
C PRO A 35 -115.20 -17.46 -68.61
N ASP A 36 -113.99 -17.21 -68.13
CA ASP A 36 -112.97 -18.25 -67.93
C ASP A 36 -113.05 -18.87 -66.52
N THR A 37 -114.28 -19.14 -66.06
CA THR A 37 -114.56 -19.58 -64.69
C THR A 37 -115.02 -21.04 -64.63
N THR A 38 -114.32 -21.84 -63.84
CA THR A 38 -114.70 -23.22 -63.51
C THR A 38 -114.80 -23.36 -62.00
N VAL A 39 -115.99 -23.68 -61.47
CA VAL A 39 -116.24 -23.92 -60.05
C VAL A 39 -116.83 -25.31 -59.86
N VAL A 40 -116.21 -26.10 -58.98
CA VAL A 40 -116.66 -27.45 -58.61
C VAL A 40 -116.71 -27.58 -57.09
N GLY A 41 -117.88 -27.86 -56.52
CA GLY A 41 -118.06 -28.12 -55.08
C GLY A 41 -119.18 -27.30 -54.45
N THR A 42 -119.00 -26.79 -53.23
CA THR A 42 -120.10 -26.16 -52.44
C THR A 42 -119.72 -24.77 -51.90
N ASN A 43 -120.64 -23.80 -52.00
CA ASN A 43 -120.50 -22.47 -51.38
C ASN A 43 -119.22 -21.70 -51.80
N ASN A 44 -118.77 -21.84 -53.04
CA ASN A 44 -117.62 -21.09 -53.55
C ASN A 44 -118.07 -19.82 -54.29
N ALA A 45 -117.40 -18.69 -54.06
CA ALA A 45 -117.56 -17.46 -54.83
C ALA A 45 -116.31 -17.22 -55.70
N ALA A 46 -116.44 -17.08 -57.02
CA ALA A 46 -115.30 -17.03 -57.92
C ALA A 46 -115.54 -16.16 -59.18
N ALA A 47 -114.47 -15.54 -59.68
CA ALA A 47 -114.45 -14.87 -60.98
C ALA A 47 -113.19 -15.19 -61.80
N ASN A 48 -113.37 -15.48 -63.10
CA ASN A 48 -112.32 -15.74 -64.11
C ASN A 48 -111.20 -16.70 -63.64
N THR A 49 -111.55 -17.78 -62.95
CA THR A 49 -110.58 -18.64 -62.25
C THR A 49 -111.09 -20.08 -62.11
N THR A 50 -110.19 -21.02 -61.81
CA THR A 50 -110.56 -22.41 -61.50
C THR A 50 -110.60 -22.64 -59.99
N VAL A 51 -111.76 -23.04 -59.45
CA VAL A 51 -111.99 -23.31 -58.03
C VAL A 51 -112.56 -24.71 -57.84
N VAL A 52 -111.96 -25.51 -56.93
CA VAL A 52 -112.41 -26.85 -56.60
C VAL A 52 -112.43 -27.07 -55.08
N GLY A 53 -113.60 -27.21 -54.48
CA GLY A 53 -113.76 -27.55 -53.06
C GLY A 53 -114.93 -26.83 -52.37
N THR A 54 -114.73 -26.33 -51.16
CA THR A 54 -115.80 -25.68 -50.37
C THR A 54 -115.43 -24.31 -49.82
N ASP A 55 -116.41 -23.41 -49.70
CA ASP A 55 -116.28 -22.15 -48.95
C ASP A 55 -115.15 -21.21 -49.43
N ASN A 56 -114.66 -21.37 -50.66
CA ASN A 56 -113.58 -20.55 -51.20
C ASN A 56 -114.12 -19.24 -51.78
N THR A 57 -113.45 -18.12 -51.53
CA THR A 57 -113.78 -16.80 -52.10
C THR A 57 -112.63 -16.29 -52.95
N VAL A 58 -112.85 -16.03 -54.23
CA VAL A 58 -111.81 -15.70 -55.22
C VAL A 58 -112.24 -14.51 -56.07
N THR A 59 -111.55 -13.38 -55.91
CA THR A 59 -111.80 -12.14 -56.65
C THR A 59 -110.68 -11.80 -57.64
N GLY A 60 -109.47 -12.31 -57.44
CA GLY A 60 -108.28 -11.93 -58.23
C GLY A 60 -108.24 -12.42 -59.69
N GLY A 61 -108.84 -13.57 -60.00
CA GLY A 61 -108.83 -14.14 -61.35
C GLY A 61 -107.52 -14.84 -61.78
N GLU A 62 -107.58 -15.53 -62.91
CA GLU A 62 -106.49 -16.25 -63.63
C GLU A 62 -105.66 -17.24 -62.78
N GLY A 63 -106.22 -17.73 -61.68
CA GLY A 63 -105.55 -18.63 -60.74
C GLY A 63 -106.10 -20.06 -60.70
N PHE A 64 -105.61 -20.82 -59.72
CA PHE A 64 -106.19 -22.09 -59.29
C PHE A 64 -106.37 -22.08 -57.77
N VAL A 65 -107.58 -22.39 -57.30
CA VAL A 65 -107.91 -22.47 -55.86
C VAL A 65 -108.52 -23.83 -55.52
N GLY A 66 -107.85 -24.60 -54.67
CA GLY A 66 -108.27 -25.94 -54.28
C GLY A 66 -108.43 -26.09 -52.76
N GLY A 67 -109.48 -26.78 -52.32
CA GLY A 67 -109.69 -27.13 -50.90
C GLY A 67 -110.80 -26.32 -50.23
N ALA A 68 -110.61 -25.89 -48.98
CA ALA A 68 -111.68 -25.40 -48.11
C ALA A 68 -111.39 -24.02 -47.50
N GLY A 69 -112.29 -23.04 -47.64
CA GLY A 69 -112.23 -21.77 -46.90
C GLY A 69 -111.14 -20.79 -47.33
N ASN A 70 -110.53 -20.96 -48.51
CA ASN A 70 -109.44 -20.09 -48.97
C ASN A 70 -109.99 -18.74 -49.51
N THR A 71 -109.27 -17.65 -49.27
CA THR A 71 -109.63 -16.28 -49.73
C THR A 71 -108.53 -15.72 -50.64
N VAL A 72 -108.88 -15.36 -51.87
CA VAL A 72 -107.90 -15.05 -52.93
C VAL A 72 -108.29 -13.78 -53.69
N ASP A 73 -107.67 -12.66 -53.30
CA ASP A 73 -107.81 -11.38 -54.00
C ASP A 73 -106.70 -11.15 -55.04
N GLY A 74 -105.57 -11.86 -54.90
CA GLY A 74 -104.42 -11.76 -55.80
C GLY A 74 -104.64 -12.44 -57.16
N PHE A 75 -104.45 -11.69 -58.25
CA PHE A 75 -104.47 -12.19 -59.63
C PHE A 75 -103.39 -13.24 -59.89
N GLY A 76 -103.72 -14.32 -60.63
CA GLY A 76 -102.76 -15.34 -61.04
C GLY A 76 -102.25 -16.25 -59.92
N SER A 77 -102.92 -16.27 -58.76
CA SER A 77 -102.47 -17.00 -57.57
C SER A 77 -102.78 -18.51 -57.63
N ALA A 78 -101.91 -19.33 -57.04
CA ALA A 78 -102.07 -20.77 -56.91
C ALA A 78 -102.22 -21.16 -55.42
N VAL A 79 -103.44 -21.47 -55.01
CA VAL A 79 -103.80 -21.64 -53.59
C VAL A 79 -104.41 -23.03 -53.36
N ILE A 80 -103.83 -23.83 -52.46
CA ILE A 80 -104.26 -25.21 -52.23
C ILE A 80 -104.25 -25.55 -50.75
N GLY A 81 -105.42 -25.91 -50.20
CA GLY A 81 -105.56 -26.46 -48.85
C GLY A 81 -106.68 -25.78 -48.06
N ASN A 82 -106.42 -25.37 -46.82
CA ASN A 82 -107.46 -24.89 -45.91
C ASN A 82 -107.19 -23.50 -45.33
N ASN A 83 -108.14 -22.57 -45.46
CA ASN A 83 -108.08 -21.22 -44.88
C ASN A 83 -106.82 -20.42 -45.27
N ASN A 84 -106.29 -20.61 -46.48
CA ASN A 84 -105.19 -19.78 -46.96
C ASN A 84 -105.74 -18.47 -47.52
N THR A 85 -105.04 -17.36 -47.28
CA THR A 85 -105.39 -16.02 -47.74
C THR A 85 -104.27 -15.47 -48.62
N THR A 86 -104.59 -14.96 -49.81
CA THR A 86 -103.59 -14.33 -50.71
C THR A 86 -104.15 -13.05 -51.31
N HIS A 87 -103.45 -11.92 -51.11
CA HIS A 87 -103.97 -10.61 -51.51
C HIS A 87 -103.36 -10.01 -52.78
N ASP A 88 -102.09 -10.33 -53.09
CA ASP A 88 -101.35 -9.74 -54.21
C ASP A 88 -100.98 -10.79 -55.27
N GLN A 89 -100.50 -10.33 -56.42
CA GLN A 89 -100.40 -11.09 -57.66
C GLN A 89 -99.39 -12.24 -57.58
N TYR A 90 -99.68 -13.33 -58.28
CA TYR A 90 -98.81 -14.50 -58.45
C TYR A 90 -98.39 -15.20 -57.15
N ALA A 91 -99.17 -15.02 -56.07
CA ALA A 91 -98.93 -15.67 -54.80
C ALA A 91 -99.13 -17.19 -54.90
N VAL A 92 -98.32 -17.96 -54.16
CA VAL A 92 -98.47 -19.40 -53.96
C VAL A 92 -98.72 -19.66 -52.49
N ALA A 93 -99.85 -20.26 -52.14
CA ALA A 93 -100.18 -20.59 -50.76
C ALA A 93 -100.68 -22.04 -50.66
N VAL A 94 -99.85 -22.94 -50.13
CA VAL A 94 -100.13 -24.38 -50.08
C VAL A 94 -100.07 -24.87 -48.63
N GLY A 95 -101.15 -25.47 -48.15
CA GLY A 95 -101.28 -26.01 -46.80
C GLY A 95 -102.43 -25.37 -46.03
N SER A 96 -102.20 -24.85 -44.82
CA SER A 96 -103.30 -24.33 -43.99
C SER A 96 -103.00 -23.06 -43.21
N ASN A 97 -103.95 -22.13 -43.16
CA ASN A 97 -103.84 -20.86 -42.44
C ASN A 97 -102.63 -20.00 -42.87
N ASN A 98 -102.20 -20.08 -44.13
CA ASN A 98 -101.12 -19.24 -44.63
C ASN A 98 -101.68 -17.91 -45.17
N GLU A 99 -101.00 -16.81 -44.92
CA GLU A 99 -101.37 -15.45 -45.38
C GLU A 99 -100.23 -14.87 -46.23
N VAL A 100 -100.50 -14.53 -47.48
CA VAL A 100 -99.51 -13.94 -48.41
C VAL A 100 -100.03 -12.60 -48.91
N THR A 101 -99.50 -11.51 -48.35
CA THR A 101 -99.82 -10.14 -48.80
C THR A 101 -98.84 -9.63 -49.87
N GLY A 102 -97.65 -10.22 -49.99
CA GLY A 102 -96.62 -9.78 -50.95
C GLY A 102 -96.71 -10.43 -52.33
N ALA A 103 -96.54 -9.65 -53.39
CA ALA A 103 -96.54 -10.13 -54.78
C ALA A 103 -95.48 -11.22 -55.02
N GLY A 104 -95.88 -12.34 -55.64
CA GLY A 104 -95.01 -13.48 -55.91
C GLY A 104 -94.53 -14.24 -54.66
N GLY A 105 -95.11 -13.97 -53.49
CA GLY A 105 -94.79 -14.67 -52.26
C GLY A 105 -95.19 -16.15 -52.32
N THR A 106 -94.33 -17.04 -51.80
CA THR A 106 -94.56 -18.50 -51.80
C THR A 106 -94.56 -19.05 -50.39
N ALA A 107 -95.74 -19.34 -49.84
CA ALA A 107 -95.94 -19.99 -48.54
C ALA A 107 -96.33 -21.47 -48.74
N VAL A 108 -95.54 -22.39 -48.19
CA VAL A 108 -95.82 -23.84 -48.23
C VAL A 108 -95.72 -24.44 -46.83
N GLY A 109 -96.85 -24.65 -46.16
CA GLY A 109 -96.85 -25.08 -44.77
C GLY A 109 -98.12 -24.77 -43.99
N ASN A 110 -97.96 -24.51 -42.70
CA ASN A 110 -99.06 -24.13 -41.81
C ASN A 110 -98.76 -22.86 -41.03
N ASN A 111 -99.71 -21.92 -40.98
CA ASN A 111 -99.58 -20.69 -40.18
C ASN A 111 -98.33 -19.87 -40.58
N ILE A 112 -98.13 -19.67 -41.88
CA ILE A 112 -97.05 -18.85 -42.45
C ILE A 112 -97.63 -17.51 -42.90
N THR A 113 -97.02 -16.40 -42.49
CA THR A 113 -97.34 -15.06 -42.99
C THR A 113 -96.17 -14.51 -43.79
N ILE A 114 -96.42 -14.10 -45.04
CA ILE A 114 -95.46 -13.42 -45.92
C ILE A 114 -95.99 -12.02 -46.22
N HIS A 115 -95.26 -11.00 -45.77
CA HIS A 115 -95.70 -9.62 -45.88
C HIS A 115 -95.24 -8.93 -47.19
N ASP A 116 -93.98 -9.12 -47.59
CA ASP A 116 -93.36 -8.44 -48.76
C ASP A 116 -93.10 -9.41 -49.93
N SER A 117 -92.72 -8.84 -51.06
CA SER A 117 -92.71 -9.43 -52.39
C SER A 117 -91.55 -10.40 -52.58
N GLN A 118 -91.80 -11.41 -53.42
CA GLN A 118 -90.82 -12.38 -53.92
C GLN A 118 -90.15 -13.22 -52.82
N SER A 119 -90.75 -13.27 -51.63
CA SER A 119 -90.25 -14.01 -50.48
C SER A 119 -90.82 -15.43 -50.46
N THR A 120 -90.02 -16.38 -49.96
CA THR A 120 -90.37 -17.81 -49.89
C THR A 120 -90.31 -18.30 -48.45
N ALA A 121 -91.35 -18.99 -48.01
CA ALA A 121 -91.44 -19.56 -46.67
C ALA A 121 -91.98 -21.00 -46.70
N VAL A 122 -91.26 -21.93 -46.08
CA VAL A 122 -91.62 -23.36 -46.05
C VAL A 122 -91.49 -23.92 -44.64
N GLY A 123 -92.55 -24.59 -44.14
CA GLY A 123 -92.59 -25.20 -42.81
C GLY A 123 -93.83 -24.79 -42.02
N GLY A 124 -93.68 -23.95 -40.99
CA GLY A 124 -94.85 -23.40 -40.30
C GLY A 124 -94.57 -22.40 -39.19
N ASN A 125 -95.61 -21.71 -38.72
CA ASN A 125 -95.55 -20.69 -37.67
C ASN A 125 -94.55 -19.55 -37.95
N SER A 126 -94.30 -19.25 -39.23
CA SER A 126 -93.21 -18.37 -39.66
C SER A 126 -93.72 -17.01 -40.14
N ASP A 127 -92.99 -15.95 -39.81
CA ASP A 127 -93.29 -14.55 -40.10
C ASP A 127 -92.16 -13.96 -40.95
N VAL A 128 -92.48 -13.54 -42.18
CA VAL A 128 -91.51 -13.11 -43.20
C VAL A 128 -91.87 -11.73 -43.70
N LYS A 129 -91.14 -10.72 -43.24
CA LYS A 129 -91.33 -9.29 -43.57
C LYS A 129 -90.35 -8.74 -44.58
N GLY A 130 -89.17 -9.34 -44.73
CA GLY A 130 -88.20 -8.89 -45.71
C GLY A 130 -88.66 -9.14 -47.15
N GLN A 131 -88.34 -8.23 -48.07
CA GLN A 131 -88.44 -8.47 -49.52
C GLN A 131 -87.35 -9.44 -49.97
N TYR A 132 -87.63 -10.35 -50.92
CA TYR A 132 -86.73 -11.43 -51.36
C TYR A 132 -86.29 -12.39 -50.23
N ALA A 133 -86.99 -12.38 -49.10
CA ALA A 133 -86.60 -13.15 -47.92
C ALA A 133 -86.85 -14.66 -48.09
N SER A 134 -86.06 -15.47 -47.38
CA SER A 134 -86.12 -16.93 -47.45
C SER A 134 -86.21 -17.56 -46.06
N ALA A 135 -87.33 -18.22 -45.74
CA ALA A 135 -87.57 -18.86 -44.45
C ALA A 135 -87.82 -20.37 -44.61
N PHE A 136 -87.04 -21.21 -43.94
CA PHE A 136 -87.19 -22.68 -44.00
C PHE A 136 -87.12 -23.30 -42.61
N GLY A 137 -88.28 -23.63 -42.03
CA GLY A 137 -88.36 -24.22 -40.69
C GLY A 137 -89.71 -24.00 -40.01
N ASP A 138 -89.76 -24.33 -38.72
CA ASP A 138 -90.88 -23.99 -37.84
C ASP A 138 -90.53 -22.79 -36.94
N SER A 139 -91.48 -21.87 -36.75
CA SER A 139 -91.32 -20.69 -35.88
C SER A 139 -90.18 -19.77 -36.32
N VAL A 140 -90.04 -19.52 -37.64
CA VAL A 140 -88.94 -18.73 -38.23
C VAL A 140 -89.34 -17.26 -38.38
N THR A 141 -88.43 -16.33 -38.10
CA THR A 141 -88.64 -14.89 -38.33
C THR A 141 -87.60 -14.33 -39.30
N VAL A 142 -88.05 -13.67 -40.37
CA VAL A 142 -87.17 -13.03 -41.35
C VAL A 142 -87.66 -11.61 -41.67
N ASP A 143 -87.06 -10.61 -41.03
CA ASP A 143 -87.45 -9.20 -41.21
C ASP A 143 -86.55 -8.45 -42.20
N GLY A 144 -85.32 -8.93 -42.43
CA GLY A 144 -84.36 -8.26 -43.30
C GLY A 144 -84.60 -8.48 -44.80
N THR A 145 -84.44 -7.43 -45.60
CA THR A 145 -84.44 -7.55 -47.08
C THR A 145 -83.32 -8.47 -47.54
N GLY A 146 -83.63 -9.41 -48.43
CA GLY A 146 -82.69 -10.42 -48.92
C GLY A 146 -82.20 -11.41 -47.87
N ALA A 147 -82.72 -11.36 -46.63
CA ALA A 147 -82.25 -12.20 -45.55
C ALA A 147 -82.75 -13.66 -45.68
N THR A 148 -81.99 -14.59 -45.13
CA THR A 148 -82.27 -16.03 -45.17
C THR A 148 -82.19 -16.62 -43.77
N ALA A 149 -83.25 -17.30 -43.32
CA ALA A 149 -83.27 -18.06 -42.07
C ALA A 149 -83.68 -19.52 -42.30
N ILE A 150 -82.86 -20.46 -41.83
CA ILE A 150 -83.04 -21.90 -42.00
C ILE A 150 -82.84 -22.63 -40.68
N GLY A 151 -83.86 -23.35 -40.24
CA GLY A 151 -83.90 -24.11 -38.98
C GLY A 151 -85.01 -23.63 -38.06
N SER A 152 -85.52 -24.50 -37.19
CA SER A 152 -86.58 -24.10 -36.25
C SER A 152 -86.11 -23.00 -35.29
N THR A 153 -86.98 -22.04 -35.02
CA THR A 153 -86.72 -20.84 -34.21
C THR A 153 -85.51 -20.02 -34.67
N SER A 154 -85.16 -20.06 -35.96
CA SER A 154 -84.11 -19.22 -36.53
C SER A 154 -84.63 -17.81 -36.83
N GLU A 155 -83.76 -16.81 -36.65
CA GLU A 155 -84.06 -15.39 -36.78
C GLU A 155 -83.02 -14.74 -37.70
N ALA A 156 -83.49 -14.05 -38.75
CA ALA A 156 -82.66 -13.22 -39.64
C ALA A 156 -83.33 -11.84 -39.82
N THR A 157 -82.98 -10.91 -38.94
CA THR A 157 -83.66 -9.60 -38.81
C THR A 157 -82.86 -8.42 -39.37
N GLY A 158 -81.55 -8.59 -39.64
CA GLY A 158 -80.74 -7.60 -40.37
C GLY A 158 -80.83 -7.73 -41.90
N GLU A 159 -80.56 -6.65 -42.63
CA GLU A 159 -80.52 -6.65 -44.09
C GLU A 159 -79.42 -7.60 -44.60
N TYR A 160 -79.71 -8.40 -45.62
CA TYR A 160 -78.82 -9.45 -46.17
C TYR A 160 -78.32 -10.49 -45.15
N ALA A 161 -78.91 -10.56 -43.95
CA ALA A 161 -78.48 -11.47 -42.89
C ALA A 161 -78.74 -12.94 -43.24
N THR A 162 -77.82 -13.83 -42.83
CA THR A 162 -77.94 -15.28 -43.03
C THR A 162 -77.91 -16.01 -41.68
N SER A 163 -79.00 -16.70 -41.36
CA SER A 163 -79.18 -17.47 -40.13
C SER A 163 -79.42 -18.95 -40.46
N LEU A 164 -78.55 -19.83 -39.98
CA LEU A 164 -78.55 -21.26 -40.32
C LEU A 164 -78.33 -22.13 -39.07
N GLY A 165 -79.42 -22.64 -38.50
CA GLY A 165 -79.41 -23.56 -37.37
C GLY A 165 -80.59 -23.39 -36.42
N PHE A 166 -80.82 -24.40 -35.57
CA PHE A 166 -81.82 -24.31 -34.50
C PHE A 166 -81.50 -23.15 -33.56
N GLY A 167 -82.39 -22.17 -33.44
CA GLY A 167 -82.19 -20.98 -32.61
C GLY A 167 -81.09 -20.03 -33.08
N ALA A 168 -80.58 -20.15 -34.31
CA ALA A 168 -79.59 -19.22 -34.86
C ALA A 168 -80.18 -17.81 -35.02
N LYS A 169 -79.36 -16.78 -34.80
CA LYS A 169 -79.78 -15.37 -34.80
C LYS A 169 -78.78 -14.49 -35.54
N ALA A 170 -79.15 -13.99 -36.71
CA ALA A 170 -78.39 -12.98 -37.45
C ALA A 170 -79.21 -11.67 -37.43
N THR A 171 -78.92 -10.80 -36.45
CA THR A 171 -79.81 -9.67 -36.07
C THR A 171 -79.25 -8.29 -36.44
N ALA A 172 -78.20 -8.25 -37.26
CA ALA A 172 -77.57 -7.04 -37.73
C ALA A 172 -77.25 -7.19 -39.23
N ASP A 173 -77.04 -6.07 -39.90
CA ASP A 173 -76.91 -6.06 -41.37
C ASP A 173 -75.63 -6.78 -41.81
N ASN A 174 -75.75 -7.54 -42.90
CA ASN A 174 -74.73 -8.45 -43.44
C ASN A 174 -74.25 -9.54 -42.45
N ALA A 175 -74.94 -9.77 -41.33
CA ALA A 175 -74.51 -10.73 -40.32
C ALA A 175 -74.74 -12.19 -40.74
N ILE A 176 -73.82 -13.08 -40.36
CA ILE A 176 -73.89 -14.52 -40.67
C ILE A 176 -73.83 -15.34 -39.38
N ALA A 177 -74.94 -15.95 -38.98
CA ALA A 177 -75.02 -16.86 -37.83
C ALA A 177 -75.23 -18.30 -38.31
N THR A 178 -74.24 -19.18 -38.14
CA THR A 178 -74.32 -20.59 -38.55
C THR A 178 -73.98 -21.52 -37.38
N GLY A 179 -74.97 -22.29 -36.93
CA GLY A 179 -74.84 -23.21 -35.80
C GLY A 179 -76.02 -23.09 -34.84
N SER A 180 -76.24 -24.11 -34.00
CA SER A 180 -77.33 -24.06 -33.02
C SER A 180 -77.07 -22.95 -31.99
N ASN A 181 -78.02 -22.03 -31.84
CA ASN A 181 -77.92 -20.85 -30.99
C ASN A 181 -76.69 -19.97 -31.30
N ALA A 182 -76.20 -19.96 -32.54
CA ALA A 182 -75.20 -18.99 -32.99
C ALA A 182 -75.84 -17.59 -33.02
N VAL A 183 -75.12 -16.56 -32.58
CA VAL A 183 -75.59 -15.17 -32.51
C VAL A 183 -74.59 -14.26 -33.21
N ALA A 184 -75.00 -13.65 -34.32
CA ALA A 184 -74.26 -12.60 -35.02
C ALA A 184 -75.10 -11.32 -34.94
N SER A 185 -74.71 -10.42 -34.03
CA SER A 185 -75.46 -9.20 -33.69
C SER A 185 -74.67 -7.90 -33.86
N GLY A 186 -73.42 -7.97 -34.33
CA GLY A 186 -72.68 -6.83 -34.85
C GLY A 186 -72.91 -6.67 -36.36
N GLU A 187 -72.84 -5.45 -36.88
CA GLU A 187 -72.87 -5.23 -38.33
C GLU A 187 -71.67 -5.94 -38.99
N ASN A 188 -71.89 -6.58 -40.14
CA ASN A 188 -70.87 -7.35 -40.87
C ASN A 188 -70.22 -8.48 -40.04
N SER A 189 -70.89 -8.96 -38.97
CA SER A 189 -70.35 -9.99 -38.06
C SER A 189 -70.61 -11.43 -38.53
N ILE A 190 -69.75 -12.35 -38.13
CA ILE A 190 -69.80 -13.77 -38.50
C ILE A 190 -69.67 -14.62 -37.24
N ALA A 191 -70.70 -15.42 -36.92
CA ALA A 191 -70.70 -16.38 -35.83
C ALA A 191 -70.92 -17.81 -36.36
N ILE A 192 -69.87 -18.63 -36.41
CA ILE A 192 -69.89 -20.00 -36.92
C ILE A 192 -69.54 -20.98 -35.81
N GLY A 193 -70.56 -21.68 -35.29
CA GLY A 193 -70.42 -22.68 -34.24
C GLY A 193 -71.64 -22.73 -33.32
N SER A 194 -71.82 -23.85 -32.61
CA SER A 194 -72.89 -23.94 -31.60
C SER A 194 -72.63 -22.95 -30.47
N GLY A 195 -73.54 -22.01 -30.23
CA GLY A 195 -73.36 -20.94 -29.25
C GLY A 195 -72.20 -19.99 -29.54
N ALA A 196 -71.75 -19.87 -30.80
CA ALA A 196 -70.80 -18.84 -31.20
C ALA A 196 -71.49 -17.45 -31.12
N GLU A 197 -70.79 -16.43 -30.63
CA GLU A 197 -71.32 -15.09 -30.39
C GLU A 197 -70.39 -14.01 -30.97
N ALA A 198 -70.82 -13.34 -32.03
CA ALA A 198 -70.13 -12.19 -32.60
C ALA A 198 -71.00 -10.93 -32.40
N SER A 199 -70.73 -10.20 -31.31
CA SER A 199 -71.60 -9.10 -30.87
C SER A 199 -71.17 -7.72 -31.35
N SER A 200 -69.99 -7.62 -31.97
CA SER A 200 -69.35 -6.34 -32.34
C SER A 200 -69.15 -6.23 -33.86
N GLU A 201 -69.10 -4.99 -34.35
CA GLU A 201 -68.92 -4.66 -35.77
C GLU A 201 -67.68 -5.35 -36.35
N GLY A 202 -67.84 -6.02 -37.49
CA GLY A 202 -66.78 -6.80 -38.15
C GLY A 202 -66.24 -7.98 -37.34
N GLY A 203 -66.92 -8.38 -36.26
CA GLY A 203 -66.48 -9.47 -35.38
C GLY A 203 -66.66 -10.86 -36.00
N VAL A 204 -65.65 -11.72 -35.91
CA VAL A 204 -65.65 -13.07 -36.51
C VAL A 204 -65.37 -14.15 -35.46
N ALA A 205 -66.43 -14.79 -34.94
CA ALA A 205 -66.38 -15.88 -33.99
C ALA A 205 -66.48 -17.24 -34.71
N ILE A 206 -65.42 -18.05 -34.72
CA ILE A 206 -65.38 -19.37 -35.38
C ILE A 206 -65.02 -20.46 -34.36
N GLY A 207 -66.03 -21.17 -33.87
CA GLY A 207 -65.92 -22.27 -32.92
C GLY A 207 -67.12 -22.35 -31.98
N ALA A 208 -67.40 -23.53 -31.44
CA ALA A 208 -68.46 -23.67 -30.43
C ALA A 208 -68.13 -22.84 -29.18
N GLY A 209 -69.04 -21.96 -28.76
CA GLY A 209 -68.80 -21.01 -27.66
C GLY A 209 -67.70 -19.97 -27.94
N ALA A 210 -67.23 -19.80 -29.18
CA ALA A 210 -66.31 -18.70 -29.51
C ALA A 210 -67.04 -17.36 -29.38
N LYS A 211 -66.39 -16.34 -28.81
CA LYS A 211 -66.99 -15.04 -28.53
C LYS A 211 -66.11 -13.88 -29.03
N VAL A 212 -66.71 -12.92 -29.73
CA VAL A 212 -66.06 -11.66 -30.13
C VAL A 212 -66.84 -10.48 -29.58
N THR A 213 -66.19 -9.70 -28.72
CA THR A 213 -66.67 -8.40 -28.21
C THR A 213 -65.76 -7.23 -28.61
N GLY A 214 -64.53 -7.47 -29.07
CA GLY A 214 -63.71 -6.46 -29.72
C GLY A 214 -64.20 -6.14 -31.15
N VAL A 215 -64.16 -4.88 -31.55
CA VAL A 215 -64.48 -4.43 -32.91
C VAL A 215 -63.42 -4.95 -33.89
N ASN A 216 -63.83 -5.32 -35.12
CA ASN A 216 -62.94 -5.77 -36.19
C ASN A 216 -61.96 -6.89 -35.75
N SER A 217 -62.46 -7.83 -34.95
CA SER A 217 -61.65 -8.84 -34.25
C SER A 217 -62.12 -10.26 -34.53
N VAL A 218 -61.23 -11.24 -34.35
CA VAL A 218 -61.47 -12.63 -34.74
C VAL A 218 -61.18 -13.56 -33.57
N ALA A 219 -62.15 -14.40 -33.17
CA ALA A 219 -61.96 -15.47 -32.20
C ALA A 219 -61.99 -16.83 -32.92
N ILE A 220 -60.86 -17.55 -32.95
CA ILE A 220 -60.75 -18.85 -33.61
C ILE A 220 -60.59 -19.97 -32.59
N GLY A 221 -61.43 -21.00 -32.71
CA GLY A 221 -61.46 -22.18 -31.85
C GLY A 221 -62.55 -22.13 -30.78
N ALA A 222 -62.94 -23.32 -30.29
CA ALA A 222 -63.98 -23.43 -29.27
C ALA A 222 -63.62 -22.70 -27.97
N ASN A 223 -64.58 -21.98 -27.40
CA ASN A 223 -64.45 -21.14 -26.19
C ASN A 223 -63.32 -20.08 -26.25
N THR A 224 -62.87 -19.69 -27.44
CA THR A 224 -61.95 -18.56 -27.60
C THR A 224 -62.71 -17.24 -27.44
N VAL A 225 -62.13 -16.27 -26.72
CA VAL A 225 -62.67 -14.91 -26.58
C VAL A 225 -61.72 -13.93 -27.27
N ALA A 226 -62.26 -13.00 -28.06
CA ALA A 226 -61.56 -11.81 -28.56
C ALA A 226 -62.30 -10.56 -28.07
N ASP A 227 -61.77 -9.91 -27.04
CA ASP A 227 -62.34 -8.75 -26.34
C ASP A 227 -61.55 -7.45 -26.52
N GLU A 228 -60.38 -7.50 -27.19
CA GLU A 228 -59.60 -6.34 -27.62
C GLU A 228 -59.80 -6.06 -29.12
N ASP A 229 -59.99 -4.78 -29.49
CA ASP A 229 -60.22 -4.35 -30.88
C ASP A 229 -59.04 -4.63 -31.81
N ASN A 230 -59.32 -4.97 -33.07
CA ASN A 230 -58.35 -5.29 -34.13
C ASN A 230 -57.42 -6.48 -33.81
N THR A 231 -57.88 -7.48 -33.05
CA THR A 231 -57.07 -8.65 -32.66
C THR A 231 -57.54 -9.97 -33.27
N VAL A 232 -56.64 -10.96 -33.32
CA VAL A 232 -56.96 -12.36 -33.63
C VAL A 232 -56.64 -13.22 -32.42
N ALA A 233 -57.66 -13.60 -31.65
CA ALA A 233 -57.52 -14.52 -30.55
C ALA A 233 -57.60 -15.98 -31.03
N MET A 234 -56.70 -16.82 -30.53
CA MET A 234 -56.69 -18.27 -30.76
C MET A 234 -56.72 -19.09 -29.47
N GLY A 235 -56.80 -18.45 -28.29
CA GLY A 235 -56.64 -19.09 -26.98
C GLY A 235 -55.27 -19.74 -26.78
N ASP A 236 -55.15 -20.63 -25.79
CA ASP A 236 -53.93 -21.39 -25.48
C ASP A 236 -53.63 -22.50 -26.51
N ARG A 237 -53.40 -22.10 -27.77
CA ARG A 237 -53.16 -22.99 -28.91
C ARG A 237 -51.84 -22.67 -29.59
N ARG A 238 -51.16 -23.71 -30.08
CA ARG A 238 -49.94 -23.54 -30.88
C ARG A 238 -50.29 -23.29 -32.34
N VAL A 239 -49.81 -22.19 -32.90
CA VAL A 239 -49.74 -21.99 -34.35
C VAL A 239 -48.56 -22.82 -34.86
N VAL A 240 -48.82 -23.73 -35.79
CA VAL A 240 -47.82 -24.66 -36.35
C VAL A 240 -47.78 -24.52 -37.88
N TYR A 241 -46.66 -24.92 -38.50
CA TYR A 241 -46.38 -24.71 -39.93
C TYR A 241 -46.25 -23.22 -40.34
N VAL A 242 -45.83 -22.36 -39.40
CA VAL A 242 -45.43 -20.97 -39.69
C VAL A 242 -44.07 -20.99 -40.40
N ALA A 243 -44.03 -20.50 -41.64
CA ALA A 243 -42.79 -20.32 -42.41
C ALA A 243 -41.92 -19.22 -41.78
N ASP A 244 -40.69 -19.04 -42.27
CA ASP A 244 -39.82 -17.96 -41.80
C ASP A 244 -40.41 -16.60 -42.21
N GLY A 245 -40.59 -15.70 -41.24
CA GLY A 245 -41.01 -14.32 -41.50
C GLY A 245 -39.91 -13.53 -42.23
N ILE A 246 -40.30 -12.74 -43.22
CA ILE A 246 -39.41 -11.98 -44.12
C ILE A 246 -39.51 -10.47 -43.83
N ASN A 247 -40.69 -9.99 -43.47
CA ASN A 247 -41.01 -8.59 -43.21
C ASN A 247 -41.26 -8.32 -41.72
N ASN A 248 -41.21 -7.04 -41.31
CA ASN A 248 -41.41 -6.61 -39.93
C ASN A 248 -42.79 -6.94 -39.31
N HIS A 249 -43.77 -7.34 -40.13
CA HIS A 249 -45.12 -7.70 -39.70
C HIS A 249 -45.44 -9.19 -39.86
N ASP A 250 -44.45 -10.00 -40.24
CA ASP A 250 -44.60 -11.45 -40.36
C ASP A 250 -44.42 -12.11 -38.97
N ALA A 251 -45.11 -13.22 -38.74
CA ALA A 251 -44.93 -14.00 -37.52
C ALA A 251 -43.56 -14.70 -37.50
N VAL A 252 -42.86 -14.65 -36.36
CA VAL A 252 -41.57 -15.32 -36.16
C VAL A 252 -41.79 -16.76 -35.70
N ASN A 253 -41.10 -17.72 -36.34
CA ASN A 253 -41.15 -19.11 -35.92
C ASN A 253 -39.97 -19.50 -35.00
N LEU A 254 -40.03 -20.71 -34.41
CA LEU A 254 -39.00 -21.21 -33.49
C LEU A 254 -37.63 -21.42 -34.16
N GLY A 255 -37.58 -21.70 -35.47
CA GLY A 255 -36.34 -21.83 -36.21
C GLY A 255 -35.57 -20.51 -36.29
N GLN A 256 -36.27 -19.43 -36.62
CA GLN A 256 -35.70 -18.08 -36.64
C GLN A 256 -35.25 -17.62 -35.25
N LEU A 257 -36.04 -17.88 -34.21
CA LEU A 257 -35.65 -17.56 -32.83
C LEU A 257 -34.38 -18.32 -32.40
N ASN A 258 -34.29 -19.62 -32.72
CA ASN A 258 -33.10 -20.42 -32.41
C ASN A 258 -31.87 -19.97 -33.19
N ALA A 259 -32.02 -19.53 -34.45
CA ALA A 259 -30.92 -18.96 -35.23
C ALA A 259 -30.42 -17.65 -34.62
N ALA A 260 -31.32 -16.71 -34.32
CA ALA A 260 -30.96 -15.45 -33.66
C ALA A 260 -30.34 -15.66 -32.26
N LEU A 261 -30.75 -16.71 -31.53
CA LEU A 261 -30.15 -17.06 -30.24
C LEU A 261 -28.76 -17.72 -30.41
N ALA A 262 -28.53 -18.49 -31.47
CA ALA A 262 -27.21 -19.06 -31.77
C ALA A 262 -26.18 -17.97 -32.11
N ASP A 263 -26.60 -16.87 -32.74
CA ASP A 263 -25.74 -15.69 -32.96
C ASP A 263 -25.38 -14.98 -31.63
N ILE A 264 -26.25 -15.05 -30.62
CA ILE A 264 -26.03 -14.50 -29.27
C ILE A 264 -25.16 -15.43 -28.40
N ASP A 265 -25.28 -16.75 -28.56
CA ASP A 265 -24.53 -17.76 -27.79
C ASP A 265 -23.07 -17.95 -28.27
N THR A 266 -22.52 -16.95 -28.96
CA THR A 266 -21.07 -16.83 -29.13
C THR A 266 -20.47 -16.27 -27.85
N ALA A 267 -19.99 -17.17 -26.99
CA ALA A 267 -18.89 -16.85 -26.08
C ALA A 267 -17.79 -16.11 -26.88
N PRO A 268 -17.05 -15.14 -26.27
CA PRO A 268 -16.03 -14.37 -26.96
C PRO A 268 -15.16 -15.33 -27.78
N SER A 269 -15.02 -15.04 -29.08
CA SER A 269 -14.44 -15.98 -30.01
C SER A 269 -13.02 -16.31 -29.57
N GLN A 270 -12.47 -17.45 -29.99
CA GLN A 270 -11.09 -17.79 -29.64
C GLN A 270 -10.13 -16.65 -30.02
N ALA A 271 -10.42 -15.93 -31.12
CA ALA A 271 -9.68 -14.74 -31.52
C ALA A 271 -9.81 -13.54 -30.55
N ASP A 272 -10.98 -13.33 -29.92
CA ASP A 272 -11.16 -12.30 -28.90
C ASP A 272 -10.40 -12.64 -27.61
N LEU A 273 -10.42 -13.92 -27.21
CA LEU A 273 -9.65 -14.43 -26.07
C LEU A 273 -8.15 -14.35 -26.34
N ASP A 274 -7.71 -14.72 -27.53
CA ASP A 274 -6.31 -14.63 -27.96
C ASP A 274 -5.85 -13.15 -28.00
N ALA A 275 -6.66 -12.23 -28.53
CA ALA A 275 -6.35 -10.79 -28.53
C ALA A 275 -6.24 -10.20 -27.11
N ILE A 276 -7.07 -10.66 -26.16
CA ILE A 276 -6.95 -10.30 -24.74
C ILE A 276 -5.64 -10.86 -24.15
N ASN A 277 -5.33 -12.13 -24.43
CA ASN A 277 -4.11 -12.79 -23.96
C ASN A 277 -2.84 -12.13 -24.51
N ASP A 278 -2.83 -11.77 -25.79
CA ASP A 278 -1.73 -11.05 -26.45
C ASP A 278 -1.51 -9.68 -25.82
N LYS A 279 -2.59 -8.93 -25.54
CA LYS A 279 -2.49 -7.64 -24.84
C LYS A 279 -1.93 -7.79 -23.43
N ILE A 280 -2.38 -8.80 -22.68
CA ILE A 280 -1.85 -9.12 -21.34
C ILE A 280 -0.36 -9.52 -21.43
N ALA A 281 0.03 -10.28 -22.46
CA ALA A 281 1.42 -10.67 -22.70
C ALA A 281 2.30 -9.47 -23.03
N GLN A 282 1.80 -8.54 -23.86
CA GLN A 282 2.48 -7.29 -24.19
C GLN A 282 2.65 -6.40 -22.95
N GLU A 283 1.57 -6.09 -22.23
CA GLU A 283 1.65 -5.27 -21.00
C GLU A 283 2.58 -5.90 -19.95
N LYS A 284 2.60 -7.24 -19.84
CA LYS A 284 3.53 -7.96 -18.97
C LYS A 284 4.98 -7.84 -19.43
N ALA A 285 5.25 -7.93 -20.73
CA ALA A 285 6.60 -7.76 -21.28
C ALA A 285 7.11 -6.31 -21.10
N GLU A 286 6.27 -5.33 -21.36
CA GLU A 286 6.57 -3.90 -21.17
C GLU A 286 6.86 -3.59 -19.68
N ARG A 287 6.08 -4.15 -18.75
CA ARG A 287 6.34 -4.01 -17.31
C ARG A 287 7.66 -4.65 -16.88
N ILE A 288 7.97 -5.87 -17.35
CA ILE A 288 9.24 -6.53 -17.04
C ILE A 288 10.43 -5.72 -17.57
N ALA A 289 10.32 -5.14 -18.77
CA ALA A 289 11.34 -4.26 -19.33
C ALA A 289 11.50 -2.95 -18.53
N GLY A 290 10.40 -2.36 -18.08
CA GLY A 290 10.39 -1.18 -17.21
C GLY A 290 11.02 -1.44 -15.84
N ASP A 291 10.71 -2.58 -15.21
CA ASP A 291 11.30 -3.00 -13.93
C ASP A 291 12.82 -3.23 -14.07
N ALA A 292 13.28 -3.79 -15.20
CA ALA A 292 14.70 -3.99 -15.48
C ALA A 292 15.46 -2.67 -15.73
N ASP A 293 14.88 -1.72 -16.47
CA ASP A 293 15.44 -0.37 -16.66
C ASP A 293 15.48 0.42 -15.33
N LEU A 294 14.46 0.28 -14.49
CA LEU A 294 14.46 0.86 -13.14
C LEU A 294 15.57 0.26 -12.27
N GLN A 295 15.77 -1.07 -12.29
CA GLN A 295 16.86 -1.72 -11.57
C GLN A 295 18.23 -1.21 -12.05
N ALA A 296 18.46 -1.13 -13.36
CA ALA A 296 19.71 -0.60 -13.91
C ALA A 296 19.98 0.86 -13.50
N LYS A 297 18.94 1.69 -13.37
CA LYS A 297 19.04 3.07 -12.85
C LYS A 297 19.38 3.09 -11.36
N ILE A 298 18.79 2.20 -10.56
CA ILE A 298 19.10 2.04 -9.13
C ILE A 298 20.56 1.60 -8.94
N ASP A 299 21.01 0.61 -9.71
CA ASP A 299 22.38 0.08 -9.62
C ASP A 299 23.41 1.16 -10.02
N ASN A 300 23.12 1.94 -11.06
CA ASN A 300 23.98 3.06 -11.47
C ASN A 300 24.02 4.19 -10.41
N GLU A 301 22.89 4.59 -9.84
CA GLU A 301 22.84 5.56 -8.73
C GLU A 301 23.58 5.04 -7.48
N ALA A 302 23.48 3.74 -7.18
CA ALA A 302 24.23 3.12 -6.09
C ALA A 302 25.74 3.13 -6.34
N GLN A 303 26.19 2.85 -7.58
CA GLN A 303 27.59 2.94 -7.97
C GLN A 303 28.11 4.39 -7.88
N ILE A 304 27.34 5.36 -8.39
CA ILE A 304 27.69 6.80 -8.32
C ILE A 304 27.88 7.24 -6.86
N ARG A 305 27.03 6.78 -5.94
CA ARG A 305 27.18 7.06 -4.50
C ARG A 305 28.38 6.38 -3.89
N ALA A 306 28.63 5.11 -4.20
CA ALA A 306 29.81 4.39 -3.72
C ALA A 306 31.11 5.03 -4.21
N ASP A 307 31.17 5.47 -5.46
CA ASP A 307 32.31 6.19 -6.05
C ASP A 307 32.49 7.57 -5.39
N ALA A 308 31.39 8.28 -5.09
CA ALA A 308 31.43 9.56 -4.37
C ALA A 308 31.92 9.42 -2.92
N ASP A 309 31.40 8.43 -2.18
CA ASP A 309 31.82 8.13 -0.79
C ASP A 309 33.31 7.71 -0.76
N ALA A 310 33.76 6.92 -1.73
CA ALA A 310 35.16 6.53 -1.88
C ALA A 310 36.05 7.74 -2.22
N ALA A 311 35.60 8.63 -3.10
CA ALA A 311 36.32 9.85 -3.45
C ALA A 311 36.40 10.84 -2.27
N GLU A 312 35.32 11.01 -1.49
CA GLU A 312 35.33 11.83 -0.28
C GLU A 312 36.28 11.23 0.78
N THR A 313 36.22 9.91 0.97
CA THR A 313 37.12 9.20 1.89
C THR A 313 38.58 9.39 1.50
N ALA A 314 38.92 9.24 0.21
CA ALA A 314 40.26 9.47 -0.31
C ALA A 314 40.73 10.92 -0.12
N ALA A 315 39.84 11.90 -0.39
CA ALA A 315 40.13 13.33 -0.19
C ALA A 315 40.37 13.66 1.30
N ARG A 316 39.54 13.13 2.21
CA ARG A 316 39.73 13.26 3.67
C ARG A 316 41.05 12.64 4.12
N THR A 317 41.40 11.45 3.64
CA THR A 317 42.67 10.78 3.95
C THR A 317 43.86 11.60 3.45
N ALA A 318 43.80 12.14 2.22
CA ALA A 318 44.84 13.02 1.69
C ALA A 318 45.00 14.31 2.51
N ALA A 319 43.90 14.94 2.94
CA ALA A 319 43.94 16.10 3.81
C ALA A 319 44.56 15.80 5.19
N ILE A 320 44.22 14.67 5.81
CA ILE A 320 44.81 14.22 7.08
C ILE A 320 46.32 13.98 6.92
N ASN A 321 46.75 13.33 5.83
CA ASN A 321 48.17 13.08 5.58
C ASN A 321 48.95 14.38 5.33
N ASN A 322 48.38 15.34 4.62
CA ASN A 322 48.99 16.66 4.43
C ASN A 322 49.13 17.43 5.75
N GLU A 323 48.08 17.44 6.59
CA GLU A 323 48.13 18.05 7.93
C GLU A 323 49.18 17.36 8.83
N ALA A 324 49.29 16.03 8.77
CA ALA A 324 50.30 15.28 9.49
C ALA A 324 51.73 15.61 9.02
N GLN A 325 51.94 15.76 7.71
CA GLN A 325 53.23 16.19 7.15
C GLN A 325 53.59 17.61 7.57
N ILE A 326 52.63 18.55 7.50
CA ILE A 326 52.83 19.95 7.94
C ILE A 326 53.25 20.01 9.41
N ARG A 327 52.65 19.18 10.28
CA ARG A 327 53.05 19.08 11.69
C ARG A 327 54.44 18.48 11.86
N ALA A 328 54.75 17.40 11.15
CA ALA A 328 56.09 16.79 11.21
C ALA A 328 57.20 17.75 10.73
N ASP A 329 56.93 18.53 9.66
CA ASP A 329 57.84 19.55 9.15
C ASP A 329 57.99 20.72 10.15
N ALA A 330 56.92 21.11 10.85
CA ALA A 330 56.95 22.12 11.90
C ALA A 330 57.73 21.65 13.15
N ASP A 331 57.49 20.44 13.64
CA ASP A 331 58.21 19.84 14.78
C ASP A 331 59.72 19.70 14.47
N ALA A 332 60.06 19.34 13.23
CA ALA A 332 61.44 19.28 12.75
C ALA A 332 62.09 20.68 12.69
N ALA A 333 61.35 21.70 12.23
CA ALA A 333 61.81 23.07 12.18
C ALA A 333 62.01 23.67 13.59
N GLU A 334 61.10 23.43 14.53
CA GLU A 334 61.24 23.83 15.94
C GLU A 334 62.46 23.14 16.57
N THR A 335 62.62 21.83 16.36
CA THR A 335 63.77 21.07 16.86
C THR A 335 65.08 21.62 16.31
N ALA A 336 65.15 21.93 15.01
CA ALA A 336 66.33 22.53 14.38
C ALA A 336 66.62 23.94 14.92
N ALA A 337 65.59 24.77 15.12
CA ALA A 337 65.73 26.10 15.70
C ALA A 337 66.24 26.05 17.16
N ARG A 338 65.73 25.10 17.96
CA ARG A 338 66.20 24.89 19.34
C ARG A 338 67.65 24.44 19.38
N ILE A 339 68.05 23.48 18.53
CA ILE A 339 69.45 23.03 18.40
C ILE A 339 70.37 24.20 17.98
N ALA A 340 69.93 25.04 17.05
CA ALA A 340 70.68 26.23 16.64
C ALA A 340 70.83 27.26 17.78
N GLY A 341 69.78 27.43 18.60
CA GLY A 341 69.81 28.24 19.82
C GLY A 341 70.79 27.70 20.86
N ASP A 342 70.66 26.43 21.23
CA ASP A 342 71.54 25.73 22.18
C ASP A 342 73.02 25.82 21.74
N ALA A 343 73.28 25.68 20.43
CA ALA A 343 74.61 25.82 19.84
C ALA A 343 75.13 27.27 19.90
N ALA A 344 74.29 28.27 19.64
CA ALA A 344 74.65 29.68 19.73
C ALA A 344 74.94 30.12 21.17
N GLU A 345 74.14 29.67 22.15
CA GLU A 345 74.39 29.90 23.58
C GLU A 345 75.70 29.23 24.02
N THR A 346 75.94 27.99 23.59
CA THR A 346 77.19 27.27 23.87
C THR A 346 78.40 27.99 23.28
N ALA A 347 78.30 28.50 22.04
CA ALA A 347 79.35 29.29 21.41
C ALA A 347 79.61 30.61 22.13
N ALA A 348 78.56 31.31 22.57
CA ALA A 348 78.67 32.55 23.36
C ALA A 348 79.35 32.29 24.71
N ARG A 349 79.00 31.20 25.41
CA ARG A 349 79.64 30.81 26.67
C ARG A 349 81.13 30.47 26.47
N ILE A 350 81.47 29.69 25.44
CA ILE A 350 82.87 29.38 25.10
C ILE A 350 83.66 30.66 24.81
N ALA A 351 83.10 31.61 24.05
CA ALA A 351 83.75 32.89 23.78
C ALA A 351 83.96 33.74 25.05
N GLY A 352 83.02 33.68 26.01
CA GLY A 352 83.17 34.29 27.33
C GLY A 352 84.28 33.64 28.17
N ASP A 353 84.30 32.31 28.23
CA ASP A 353 85.31 31.52 28.95
C ASP A 353 86.73 31.77 28.36
N GLU A 354 86.87 31.86 27.03
CA GLU A 354 88.13 32.20 26.36
C GLU A 354 88.56 33.65 26.62
N ALA A 355 87.63 34.61 26.66
CA ALA A 355 87.93 36.01 26.98
C ALA A 355 88.40 36.18 28.43
N GLU A 356 87.78 35.50 29.40
CA GLU A 356 88.24 35.52 30.80
C GLU A 356 89.64 34.88 30.93
N LYS A 357 89.86 33.75 30.26
CA LYS A 357 91.16 33.06 30.22
C LYS A 357 92.25 33.96 29.62
N ALA A 358 91.97 34.66 28.54
CA ALA A 358 92.89 35.63 27.93
C ALA A 358 93.22 36.79 28.88
N ALA A 359 92.21 37.34 29.57
CA ALA A 359 92.40 38.40 30.56
C ALA A 359 93.27 37.94 31.76
N ARG A 360 93.03 36.73 32.29
CA ARG A 360 93.86 36.14 33.36
C ARG A 360 95.32 35.94 32.91
N ILE A 361 95.55 35.48 31.68
CA ILE A 361 96.91 35.30 31.13
C ILE A 361 97.63 36.66 30.98
N ALA A 362 96.93 37.70 30.53
CA ALA A 362 97.49 39.05 30.44
C ALA A 362 97.87 39.63 31.83
N ALA A 363 97.02 39.42 32.83
CA ALA A 363 97.31 39.82 34.22
C ALA A 363 98.56 39.10 34.77
N ILE A 364 98.64 37.78 34.64
CA ILE A 364 99.79 36.97 35.09
C ILE A 364 101.09 37.43 34.41
N ASN A 365 101.07 37.71 33.10
CA ASN A 365 102.26 38.18 32.38
C ASN A 365 102.69 39.59 32.82
N THR A 366 101.74 40.46 33.17
CA THR A 366 102.02 41.81 33.69
C THR A 366 102.67 41.74 35.07
N GLU A 367 102.16 40.90 35.97
CA GLU A 367 102.74 40.68 37.30
C GLU A 367 104.12 40.00 37.21
N LYS A 368 104.30 39.03 36.31
CA LYS A 368 105.59 38.39 36.05
C LYS A 368 106.65 39.41 35.58
N ALA A 369 106.29 40.32 34.67
CA ALA A 369 107.19 41.38 34.22
C ALA A 369 107.58 42.34 35.36
N ALA A 370 106.62 42.70 36.23
CA ALA A 370 106.86 43.56 37.38
C ALA A 370 107.81 42.92 38.41
N ARG A 371 107.72 41.59 38.65
CA ARG A 371 108.63 40.88 39.57
C ARG A 371 110.05 40.80 39.02
N ILE A 372 110.23 40.51 37.72
CA ILE A 372 111.55 40.48 37.09
C ILE A 372 112.26 41.84 37.17
N ALA A 373 111.53 42.94 36.92
CA ALA A 373 112.07 44.29 37.06
C ALA A 373 112.43 44.68 38.52
N GLY A 374 111.74 44.10 39.50
CA GLY A 374 112.07 44.25 40.92
C GLY A 374 113.36 43.52 41.31
N ASP A 375 113.51 42.27 40.88
CA ASP A 375 114.67 41.43 41.20
C ASP A 375 115.98 42.00 40.60
N GLU A 376 115.94 42.56 39.39
CA GLU A 376 117.11 43.24 38.78
C GLU A 376 117.51 44.53 39.50
N ALA A 377 116.53 45.29 40.03
CA ALA A 377 116.80 46.49 40.82
C ALA A 377 117.40 46.15 42.21
N GLU A 378 116.94 45.07 42.85
CA GLU A 378 117.48 44.64 44.14
C GLU A 378 118.92 44.09 44.02
N ALA A 379 119.25 43.41 42.91
CA ALA A 379 120.61 42.96 42.63
C ALA A 379 121.61 44.12 42.46
N ALA A 380 121.19 45.20 41.79
CA ALA A 380 121.99 46.42 41.66
C ALA A 380 122.21 47.11 43.02
N ALA A 381 121.16 47.21 43.84
CA ALA A 381 121.25 47.79 45.18
C ALA A 381 122.18 46.99 46.12
N ARG A 382 122.04 45.65 46.15
CA ARG A 382 122.90 44.77 46.97
C ARG A 382 124.37 44.87 46.60
N THR A 383 124.71 45.09 45.33
CA THR A 383 126.12 45.23 44.89
C THR A 383 126.76 46.52 45.44
N VAL A 384 126.01 47.62 45.52
CA VAL A 384 126.46 48.88 46.13
C VAL A 384 126.52 48.75 47.66
N GLU A 385 125.55 48.07 48.26
CA GLU A 385 125.47 47.90 49.72
C GLU A 385 126.54 46.95 50.27
N VAL A 386 126.89 45.86 49.56
CA VAL A 386 128.02 44.97 49.90
C VAL A 386 129.34 45.72 49.94
N ASN A 387 129.65 46.54 48.93
CA ASN A 387 130.88 47.35 48.92
C ASN A 387 130.90 48.42 50.04
N ARG A 388 129.73 48.88 50.50
CA ARG A 388 129.60 49.78 51.65
C ARG A 388 129.64 49.06 53.00
N LEU A 389 129.31 47.77 53.01
CA LEU A 389 129.42 46.89 54.17
C LEU A 389 130.85 46.42 54.38
N ASP A 390 131.62 46.11 53.33
CA ASP A 390 133.02 45.65 53.45
C ASP A 390 133.89 46.70 54.17
N GLY A 391 133.82 47.97 53.72
CA GLY A 391 134.49 49.09 54.40
C GLY A 391 133.95 49.42 55.81
N ARG A 392 132.74 48.95 56.16
CA ARG A 392 132.22 48.99 57.54
C ARG A 392 132.68 47.80 58.36
N ILE A 393 132.83 46.62 57.76
CA ILE A 393 133.29 45.39 58.41
C ILE A 393 134.75 45.55 58.84
N ASP A 394 135.60 46.21 58.05
CA ASP A 394 136.97 46.54 58.48
C ASP A 394 137.00 47.48 59.69
N ALA A 395 136.16 48.52 59.69
CA ALA A 395 136.05 49.47 60.81
C ALA A 395 135.41 48.85 62.07
N GLU A 396 134.41 48.00 61.91
CA GLU A 396 133.73 47.29 63.00
C GLU A 396 134.58 46.13 63.53
N THR A 397 135.44 45.52 62.71
CA THR A 397 136.44 44.53 63.14
C THR A 397 137.49 45.16 64.05
N ALA A 398 137.94 46.39 63.76
CA ALA A 398 138.82 47.13 64.68
C ALA A 398 138.13 47.43 66.04
N THR A 399 136.82 47.68 66.02
CA THR A 399 136.03 48.07 67.20
C THR A 399 135.57 46.87 68.05
N ARG A 400 135.15 45.76 67.43
CA ARG A 400 134.82 44.52 68.15
C ARG A 400 136.07 43.85 68.74
N LYS A 401 137.24 44.01 68.12
CA LYS A 401 138.52 43.51 68.64
C LYS A 401 138.95 44.23 69.93
N SER A 402 138.49 45.45 70.20
CA SER A 402 138.65 46.12 71.50
C SER A 402 137.56 45.79 72.52
N GLU A 403 136.34 45.45 72.10
CA GLU A 403 135.28 44.99 73.03
C GLU A 403 135.42 43.53 73.49
N VAL A 404 135.83 42.60 72.62
CA VAL A 404 136.13 41.21 73.01
C VAL A 404 137.25 41.18 74.07
N LYS A 405 138.27 42.02 73.89
CA LYS A 405 139.38 42.20 74.85
C LYS A 405 138.93 42.78 76.20
N ARG A 406 137.75 43.41 76.27
CA ARG A 406 137.13 43.95 77.49
C ARG A 406 136.18 42.94 78.17
N LEU A 407 135.70 41.95 77.42
CA LEU A 407 134.92 40.83 77.94
C LEU A 407 135.82 39.74 78.54
N ASP A 408 136.95 39.39 77.90
CA ASP A 408 137.98 38.50 78.47
C ASP A 408 138.37 38.94 79.89
N GLY A 409 138.75 40.20 80.06
CA GLY A 409 139.18 40.74 81.36
C GLY A 409 138.12 40.71 82.47
N ARG A 410 136.82 40.56 82.14
CA ARG A 410 135.73 40.36 83.11
C ARG A 410 135.48 38.89 83.42
N VAL A 411 135.68 37.99 82.46
CA VAL A 411 135.65 36.54 82.67
C VAL A 411 136.85 36.12 83.55
N ASP A 412 138.04 36.66 83.27
CA ASP A 412 139.26 36.45 84.06
C ASP A 412 139.15 36.95 85.52
N GLN A 413 138.25 37.89 85.80
CA GLN A 413 138.01 38.39 87.15
C GLN A 413 137.00 37.53 87.94
N LEU A 414 136.17 36.75 87.26
CA LEU A 414 135.32 35.73 87.88
C LEU A 414 136.10 34.43 88.13
N ASN A 415 136.86 33.94 87.15
CA ASN A 415 137.64 32.69 87.30
C ASN A 415 138.62 32.77 88.48
N ARG A 416 139.36 33.89 88.62
CA ARG A 416 140.28 34.10 89.76
C ARG A 416 139.61 34.14 91.14
N ARG A 417 138.28 34.30 91.23
CA ARG A 417 137.52 34.21 92.49
C ARG A 417 136.93 32.82 92.73
N LEU A 418 136.78 32.00 91.69
CA LEU A 418 136.38 30.59 91.83
C LEU A 418 137.57 29.76 92.31
N ASP A 419 138.72 29.88 91.63
CA ASP A 419 139.89 29.03 91.91
C ASP A 419 140.40 29.22 93.35
N GLN A 420 140.41 30.43 93.91
CA GLN A 420 140.81 30.66 95.31
C GLN A 420 139.99 29.85 96.34
N VAL A 421 138.76 29.46 96.00
CA VAL A 421 137.92 28.58 96.83
C VAL A 421 138.35 27.11 96.67
N GLU A 422 138.56 26.67 95.43
CA GLU A 422 139.02 25.32 95.08
C GLU A 422 140.42 25.02 95.66
N THR A 423 141.39 25.93 95.45
CA THR A 423 142.73 25.94 96.07
C THR A 423 142.65 25.80 97.60
N THR A 424 141.67 26.43 98.25
CA THR A 424 141.52 26.35 99.72
C THR A 424 140.93 25.02 100.17
N ALA A 425 140.04 24.41 99.39
CA ALA A 425 139.45 23.11 99.70
C ALA A 425 140.45 21.95 99.48
N ASN A 426 141.15 21.95 98.34
CA ASN A 426 142.08 20.87 97.96
C ASN A 426 143.25 20.75 98.95
N ARG A 427 143.77 21.89 99.47
CA ARG A 427 144.78 21.92 100.54
C ARG A 427 144.34 21.20 101.82
N GLY A 428 143.06 21.24 102.19
CA GLY A 428 142.54 20.52 103.36
C GLY A 428 142.55 19.00 103.18
N ILE A 429 142.29 18.54 101.95
CA ILE A 429 142.31 17.11 101.60
C ILE A 429 143.76 16.61 101.50
N ALA A 430 144.66 17.41 100.90
CA ALA A 430 146.09 17.11 100.86
C ALA A 430 146.70 16.96 102.28
N ILE A 431 146.37 17.84 103.23
CA ILE A 431 146.81 17.72 104.64
C ILE A 431 146.29 16.42 105.28
N SER A 432 145.06 15.99 104.93
CA SER A 432 144.45 14.77 105.46
C SER A 432 145.15 13.51 104.95
N LEU A 433 145.51 13.46 103.66
CA LEU A 433 146.30 12.39 103.06
C LEU A 433 147.73 12.37 103.61
N ALA A 434 148.37 13.53 103.79
CA ALA A 434 149.71 13.66 104.37
C ALA A 434 149.80 13.05 105.78
N ALA A 435 148.73 13.13 106.56
CA ALA A 435 148.66 12.65 107.93
C ALA A 435 148.25 11.16 108.06
N GLN A 436 147.92 10.47 106.96
CA GLN A 436 147.35 9.12 106.99
C GLN A 436 148.41 8.04 106.68
N GLN A 437 148.95 7.43 107.73
CA GLN A 437 149.95 6.35 107.63
C GLN A 437 149.54 5.14 108.49
N ALA A 438 149.94 3.93 108.06
CA ALA A 438 149.73 2.68 108.79
C ALA A 438 150.85 2.42 109.82
N ILE A 439 150.52 1.75 110.93
CA ILE A 439 151.35 1.76 112.14
C ILE A 439 152.36 0.60 112.16
N PRO A 440 153.67 0.88 112.29
CA PRO A 440 154.72 -0.14 112.44
C PRO A 440 154.88 -0.63 113.89
N SER A 441 155.42 -1.84 114.05
CA SER A 441 155.74 -2.43 115.36
C SER A 441 156.89 -1.68 116.04
N ILE A 442 156.53 -0.84 117.01
CA ILE A 442 157.40 -0.30 118.06
C ILE A 442 157.12 -1.01 119.39
N GLN A 443 158.14 -1.16 120.21
CA GLN A 443 158.05 -1.76 121.54
C GLN A 443 157.57 -0.71 122.57
N PRO A 444 157.08 -1.13 123.76
CA PRO A 444 156.60 -0.20 124.78
C PRO A 444 157.63 0.87 125.20
N GLY A 445 157.15 2.07 125.49
CA GLY A 445 157.97 3.22 125.94
C GLY A 445 158.70 3.96 124.80
N GLN A 446 158.65 3.47 123.57
CA GLN A 446 159.28 4.11 122.42
C GLN A 446 158.37 5.20 121.81
N VAL A 447 159.01 6.25 121.27
CA VAL A 447 158.36 7.29 120.46
C VAL A 447 158.79 7.11 119.01
N ALA A 448 157.82 6.95 118.12
CA ALA A 448 158.03 7.00 116.68
C ALA A 448 157.56 8.36 116.14
N VAL A 449 158.49 9.12 115.54
CA VAL A 449 158.15 10.30 114.76
C VAL A 449 157.90 9.85 113.33
N PHE A 450 156.83 10.35 112.70
CA PHE A 450 156.53 10.06 111.31
C PHE A 450 156.29 11.36 110.53
N GLY A 451 156.66 11.34 109.25
CA GLY A 451 156.45 12.43 108.31
C GLY A 451 155.80 11.89 107.05
N GLY A 452 154.79 12.59 106.54
CA GLY A 452 154.07 12.23 105.33
C GLY A 452 153.86 13.43 104.42
N MET A 453 153.81 13.18 103.12
CA MET A 453 153.49 14.17 102.11
C MET A 453 152.20 13.75 101.43
N GLY A 454 151.24 14.67 101.38
CA GLY A 454 149.95 14.47 100.73
C GLY A 454 149.84 15.41 99.54
N TYR A 455 149.28 14.89 98.46
CA TYR A 455 149.04 15.62 97.22
C TYR A 455 147.62 15.33 96.77
N TYR A 456 146.82 16.37 96.52
CA TYR A 456 145.44 16.21 96.09
C TYR A 456 145.01 17.39 95.21
N GLU A 457 144.50 17.10 94.01
CA GLU A 457 143.96 18.09 93.06
C GLU A 457 144.85 19.34 92.93
N GLY A 458 146.12 19.11 92.58
CA GLY A 458 147.14 20.14 92.38
C GLY A 458 147.90 20.58 93.63
N GLU A 459 147.37 20.33 94.82
CA GLU A 459 147.83 20.94 96.07
C GLU A 459 148.65 20.00 96.95
N ALA A 460 149.78 20.52 97.46
CA ALA A 460 150.77 19.78 98.24
C ALA A 460 150.76 20.19 99.72
N ALA A 461 150.85 19.19 100.61
CA ALA A 461 150.93 19.38 102.05
C ALA A 461 151.96 18.45 102.70
N GLY A 462 152.73 18.98 103.64
CA GLY A 462 153.61 18.19 104.50
C GLY A 462 152.99 18.06 105.91
N ALA A 463 153.02 16.86 106.47
CA ALA A 463 152.60 16.61 107.85
C ALA A 463 153.67 15.90 108.65
N PHE A 464 153.81 16.29 109.92
CA PHE A 464 154.68 15.67 110.90
C PHE A 464 153.86 15.24 112.12
N GLY A 465 154.13 14.04 112.61
CA GLY A 465 153.41 13.46 113.74
C GLY A 465 154.28 12.58 114.62
N VAL A 466 153.72 12.24 115.77
CA VAL A 466 154.32 11.40 116.81
C VAL A 466 153.32 10.35 117.26
N VAL A 467 153.80 9.11 117.35
CA VAL A 467 153.10 7.95 117.92
C VAL A 467 153.91 7.43 119.09
N THR A 468 153.22 7.00 120.14
CA THR A 468 153.81 6.41 121.35
C THR A 468 153.03 5.16 121.75
N SER A 469 153.75 4.10 122.10
CA SER A 469 153.16 2.88 122.66
C SER A 469 153.38 2.85 124.18
N PHE A 470 152.30 2.84 124.95
CA PHE A 470 152.32 2.82 126.41
C PHE A 470 152.37 1.39 126.97
N SER A 471 151.79 0.42 126.25
CA SER A 471 151.83 -1.00 126.59
C SER A 471 151.59 -1.86 125.35
N ASP A 472 151.80 -3.18 125.48
CA ASP A 472 151.54 -4.19 124.43
C ASP A 472 150.10 -4.20 123.89
N ARG A 473 149.20 -3.41 124.49
CA ARG A 473 147.82 -3.23 124.04
C ARG A 473 147.37 -1.78 123.91
N PHE A 474 148.17 -0.76 124.21
CA PHE A 474 147.67 0.62 124.31
C PHE A 474 148.64 1.65 123.73
N SER A 475 148.20 2.44 122.74
CA SER A 475 149.02 3.46 122.06
C SER A 475 148.24 4.74 121.74
N GLY A 476 148.98 5.83 121.57
CA GLY A 476 148.44 7.16 121.22
C GLY A 476 149.22 7.82 120.09
N SER A 477 148.55 8.65 119.30
CA SER A 477 149.10 9.30 118.11
C SER A 477 148.58 10.73 117.94
N GLY A 478 149.42 11.61 117.40
CA GLY A 478 149.04 12.97 117.02
C GLY A 478 149.89 13.47 115.85
N ALA A 479 149.30 14.27 114.96
CA ALA A 479 150.00 14.84 113.81
C ALA A 479 149.48 16.24 113.48
N VAL A 480 150.36 17.08 112.93
CA VAL A 480 150.06 18.43 112.44
C VAL A 480 150.64 18.59 111.04
N GLY A 481 149.87 19.27 110.17
CA GLY A 481 150.20 19.44 108.76
C GLY A 481 150.03 20.87 108.29
N VAL A 482 150.90 21.24 107.34
CA VAL A 482 151.00 22.56 106.72
C VAL A 482 151.03 22.37 105.20
N ALA A 483 150.22 23.17 104.51
CA ALA A 483 150.27 23.33 103.06
C ALA A 483 150.83 24.72 102.72
N GLU A 484 151.24 24.92 101.46
CA GLU A 484 151.75 26.23 101.02
C GLU A 484 150.72 27.37 101.23
N GLY A 485 151.25 28.57 101.47
CA GLY A 485 150.42 29.76 101.73
C GLY A 485 149.90 29.92 103.16
N GLY A 486 150.42 29.18 104.15
CA GLY A 486 150.17 29.44 105.58
C GLY A 486 148.88 28.84 106.16
N LYS A 487 148.30 27.84 105.49
CA LYS A 487 147.14 27.07 105.99
C LYS A 487 147.65 25.89 106.84
N PHE A 488 147.06 25.69 108.03
CA PHE A 488 147.46 24.65 108.98
C PHE A 488 146.27 23.76 109.40
N GLY A 489 146.55 22.51 109.77
CA GLY A 489 145.58 21.55 110.29
C GLY A 489 146.26 20.45 111.12
N GLY A 490 145.48 19.58 111.77
CA GLY A 490 146.04 18.50 112.59
C GLY A 490 145.01 17.47 113.04
N ARG A 491 145.49 16.36 113.62
CA ARG A 491 144.68 15.25 114.14
C ARG A 491 145.31 14.59 115.37
N ALA A 492 144.50 13.96 116.21
CA ALA A 492 144.93 13.12 117.33
C ALA A 492 144.03 11.88 117.44
N GLY A 493 144.56 10.76 117.95
CA GLY A 493 143.82 9.50 118.07
C GLY A 493 144.57 8.42 118.85
N VAL A 494 143.82 7.51 119.47
CA VAL A 494 144.32 6.42 120.33
C VAL A 494 143.89 5.05 119.80
N ALA A 495 144.72 4.02 120.03
CA ALA A 495 144.48 2.66 119.53
C ALA A 495 144.75 1.59 120.60
N TYR A 496 144.09 0.43 120.44
CA TYR A 496 144.14 -0.70 121.37
C TYR A 496 144.28 -2.04 120.61
N VAL A 497 145.05 -3.00 121.12
CA VAL A 497 145.35 -4.29 120.44
C VAL A 497 144.85 -5.51 121.24
N ILE A 498 144.37 -6.55 120.54
CA ILE A 498 143.76 -7.76 121.13
C ILE A 498 144.35 -9.03 120.48
N GLY A 499 145.45 -9.57 121.05
CA GLY A 499 146.19 -10.81 120.64
C GLY A 499 147.61 -10.53 120.09
N GLY A 500 148.63 -11.41 120.16
CA GLY A 500 148.80 -12.74 120.80
C GLY A 500 148.78 -13.93 119.81
N ASN A 501 149.71 -14.90 119.77
CA ASN A 501 150.94 -15.19 120.57
C ASN A 501 152.22 -15.03 119.74
#